data_AF-A0A2S2PNP9-F1
#
_entry.id   AF-A0A2S2PNP9-F1
#
_cell.length_a   1.000
_cell.length_b   1.000
_cell.length_c   1.000
_cell.angle_alpha   90.00
_cell.angle_beta   90.00
_cell.angle_gamma   90.00
#
_symmetry.space_group_name_H-M   'P 1'
#
loop_
_entity.id
_entity.type
_entity.pdbx_description
1 polymer ?
#
loop_
_entity_poly.entity_id
_entity_poly.type
_entity_poly.pdbx_seq_one_letter_code
_entity_poly.pdbx_strand_id
1 'polypeptide(L)'
;GTFEMAAALGKHGLFTTIHKYYEPDEWLEFANNNKDILPHIAVTCGINDHEFEKLKRILEAVPDISFICLDVANGYTQQFVDIVRKTRTAYPQHTIIVSIFYF
;
A
#
# COMPACT_ATOMS: atom_id res chain seq x y z
N GLY A 1 4.39 7.87 -4.20
CA GLY A 1 4.89 7.76 -5.58
C GLY A 1 3.76 7.49 -6.55
N THR A 2 3.98 7.74 -7.84
CA THR A 2 3.02 7.39 -8.91
C THR A 2 3.40 6.05 -9.54
N PHE A 3 2.53 5.51 -10.40
CA PHE A 3 2.81 4.27 -11.14
C PHE A 3 3.99 4.40 -12.09
N GLU A 4 4.14 5.54 -12.76
CA GLU A 4 5.26 5.82 -13.68
C GLU A 4 6.58 5.84 -12.91
N MET A 5 6.57 6.42 -11.71
CA MET A 5 7.73 6.43 -10.83
C MET A 5 8.08 5.01 -10.37
N ALA A 6 7.10 4.21 -9.99
CA ALA A 6 7.31 2.81 -9.63
C ALA A 6 7.87 1.98 -10.80
N ALA A 7 7.33 2.16 -12.01
CA ALA A 7 7.80 1.49 -13.23
C ALA A 7 9.24 1.87 -13.60
N ALA A 8 9.62 3.14 -13.41
CA ALA A 8 10.98 3.60 -13.66
C ALA A 8 11.97 3.11 -12.61
N LEU A 9 11.63 3.24 -11.32
CA LEU A 9 12.50 2.88 -10.20
C LEU A 9 12.63 1.37 -10.01
N GLY A 10 11.54 0.62 -10.22
CA GLY A 10 11.51 -0.83 -10.07
C GLY A 10 12.47 -1.55 -11.01
N LYS A 11 12.72 -1.02 -12.22
CA LYS A 11 13.75 -1.53 -13.16
C LYS A 11 15.16 -1.50 -12.59
N HIS A 12 15.41 -0.65 -11.59
CA HIS A 12 16.69 -0.53 -10.89
C HIS A 12 16.65 -1.21 -9.51
N GLY A 13 15.61 -1.99 -9.19
CA GLY A 13 15.43 -2.66 -7.90
C GLY A 13 15.07 -1.70 -6.76
N LEU A 14 14.67 -0.46 -7.08
CA LEU A 14 14.31 0.55 -6.08
C LEU A 14 12.83 0.44 -5.69
N PHE A 15 12.54 0.71 -4.43
CA PHE A 15 11.23 0.53 -3.84
C PHE A 15 10.35 1.78 -3.94
N THR A 16 9.06 1.63 -4.24
CA THR A 16 8.10 2.75 -4.31
C THR A 16 6.84 2.50 -3.47
N THR A 17 6.56 3.37 -2.51
CA THR A 17 5.25 3.47 -1.87
C THR A 17 4.31 4.28 -2.77
N ILE A 18 3.27 3.66 -3.31
CA ILE A 18 2.35 4.30 -4.26
C ILE A 18 1.25 5.03 -3.51
N HIS A 19 0.92 6.25 -3.93
CA HIS A 19 -0.08 7.06 -3.24
C HIS A 19 -1.48 6.41 -3.24
N LYS A 20 -2.29 6.73 -2.24
CA LYS A 20 -3.60 6.12 -1.98
C LYS A 20 -4.76 6.49 -2.93
N TYR A 21 -4.51 7.37 -3.91
CA TYR A 21 -5.57 7.91 -4.77
C TYR A 21 -5.97 7.00 -5.94
N TYR A 22 -5.14 6.04 -6.35
CA TYR A 22 -5.48 5.14 -7.45
C TYR A 22 -6.53 4.09 -7.06
N GLU A 23 -7.48 3.84 -7.95
CA GLU A 23 -8.56 2.87 -7.79
C GLU A 23 -8.12 1.42 -8.08
N PRO A 24 -8.86 0.40 -7.58
CA PRO A 24 -8.50 -1.01 -7.79
C PRO A 24 -8.29 -1.42 -9.25
N ASP A 25 -9.09 -0.88 -10.17
CA ASP A 25 -8.98 -1.20 -11.60
C ASP A 25 -7.68 -0.66 -12.20
N GLU A 26 -7.24 0.53 -11.77
CA GLU A 26 -5.96 1.12 -12.18
C GLU A 26 -4.77 0.29 -11.64
N TRP A 27 -4.89 -0.23 -10.42
CA TRP A 27 -3.90 -1.16 -9.85
C TRP A 27 -3.82 -2.46 -10.62
N LEU A 28 -4.96 -3.03 -11.03
CA LEU A 28 -5.02 -4.25 -11.83
C LEU A 28 -4.39 -4.04 -13.21
N GLU A 29 -4.70 -2.93 -13.88
CA GLU A 29 -4.09 -2.57 -15.16
C GLU A 29 -2.57 -2.38 -15.01
N PHE A 30 -2.13 -1.63 -14.00
CA PHE A 30 -0.73 -1.42 -13.72
C PHE A 30 0.01 -2.74 -13.47
N ALA A 31 -0.54 -3.62 -12.63
CA ALA A 31 0.07 -4.89 -12.27
C ALA A 31 0.19 -5.84 -13.47
N ASN A 32 -0.81 -5.88 -14.34
CA ASN A 32 -0.77 -6.69 -15.56
C ASN A 32 0.38 -6.29 -16.50
N ASN A 33 0.72 -5.00 -16.53
CA ASN A 33 1.79 -4.46 -17.37
C ASN A 33 3.17 -4.47 -16.71
N ASN A 34 3.26 -4.65 -15.38
CA ASN A 34 4.48 -4.42 -14.59
C ASN A 34 4.69 -5.51 -13.51
N LYS A 35 4.48 -6.78 -13.86
CA LYS A 35 4.52 -7.92 -12.92
C LYS A 35 5.87 -8.09 -12.22
N ASP A 36 6.96 -7.76 -12.89
CA ASP A 36 8.34 -7.89 -12.43
C ASP A 36 8.67 -6.95 -11.26
N ILE A 37 7.98 -5.83 -11.14
CA ILE A 37 8.24 -4.83 -10.09
C ILE A 37 7.26 -4.89 -8.92
N LEU A 38 6.25 -5.77 -8.94
CA LEU A 38 5.29 -5.94 -7.84
C LEU A 38 5.96 -6.22 -6.47
N PRO A 39 7.11 -6.94 -6.39
CA PRO A 39 7.85 -7.07 -5.13
C PRO A 39 8.49 -5.77 -4.62
N HIS A 40 8.59 -4.74 -5.45
CA HIS A 40 9.26 -3.47 -5.16
C HIS A 40 8.27 -2.31 -4.94
N ILE A 41 6.98 -2.59 -4.74
CA ILE A 41 5.97 -1.56 -4.52
C ILE A 41 5.15 -1.85 -3.27
N ALA A 42 4.60 -0.80 -2.67
CA ALA A 42 3.61 -0.90 -1.61
C ALA A 42 2.34 -0.13 -1.97
N VAL A 43 1.18 -0.71 -1.62
CA VAL A 43 -0.11 0.00 -1.64
C VAL A 43 -0.20 0.87 -0.39
N THR A 44 -0.43 2.17 -0.55
CA THR A 44 -0.67 3.06 0.59
C THR A 44 -2.14 3.09 0.99
N CYS A 45 -2.41 2.95 2.28
CA CYS A 45 -3.72 3.05 2.91
C CYS A 45 -3.66 4.05 4.07
N GLY A 46 -4.69 4.88 4.22
CA GLY A 46 -4.85 5.73 5.40
C GLY A 46 -5.46 4.99 6.59
N ILE A 47 -5.94 5.77 7.58
CA ILE A 47 -6.51 5.24 8.83
C ILE A 47 -8.03 5.03 8.79
N ASN A 48 -8.71 5.52 7.76
CA ASN A 48 -10.16 5.48 7.69
C ASN A 48 -10.67 4.13 7.16
N ASP A 49 -11.85 3.71 7.62
CA ASP A 49 -12.44 2.43 7.20
C ASP A 49 -12.66 2.34 5.68
N HIS A 50 -13.08 3.43 5.04
CA HIS A 50 -13.23 3.48 3.58
C HIS A 50 -11.90 3.20 2.84
N GLU A 51 -10.79 3.74 3.35
CA GLU A 51 -9.47 3.49 2.77
C GLU A 51 -9.03 2.05 3.01
N PHE A 52 -9.39 1.46 4.15
CA PHE A 52 -9.12 0.06 4.43
C PHE A 52 -9.92 -0.89 3.52
N GLU A 53 -11.19 -0.59 3.24
CA GLU A 53 -11.97 -1.38 2.26
C GLU A 53 -11.40 -1.23 0.85
N LYS A 54 -10.90 -0.04 0.48
CA LYS A 54 -10.18 0.16 -0.80
C LYS A 54 -8.90 -0.68 -0.85
N LEU A 55 -8.10 -0.70 0.22
CA LEU A 55 -6.92 -1.56 0.34
C LEU A 55 -7.27 -3.03 0.10
N LYS A 56 -8.35 -3.53 0.70
CA LYS A 56 -8.79 -4.91 0.49
C LYS A 56 -9.07 -5.21 -0.98
N ARG A 57 -9.85 -4.34 -1.63
CA ARG A 57 -10.19 -4.50 -3.06
C ARG A 57 -8.94 -4.49 -3.95
N ILE A 58 -7.94 -3.68 -3.62
CA ILE A 58 -6.67 -3.65 -4.36
C ILE A 58 -5.90 -4.97 -4.18
N LEU A 59 -5.76 -5.47 -2.94
CA LEU A 59 -5.02 -6.70 -2.67
C LEU A 59 -5.75 -7.96 -3.15
N GLU A 60 -7.08 -7.93 -3.21
CA GLU A 60 -7.88 -8.99 -3.86
C GLU A 60 -7.69 -9.00 -5.37
N ALA A 61 -7.60 -7.82 -6.00
CA ALA A 61 -7.35 -7.69 -7.44
C ALA A 61 -5.90 -8.05 -7.80
N VAL A 62 -4.93 -7.73 -6.93
CA VAL A 62 -3.50 -7.93 -7.17
C VAL A 62 -2.86 -8.62 -5.95
N PRO A 63 -3.02 -9.95 -5.82
CA PRO A 63 -2.52 -10.71 -4.67
C PRO A 63 -0.99 -10.81 -4.59
N ASP A 64 -0.28 -10.50 -5.68
CA ASP A 64 1.18 -10.55 -5.75
C ASP A 64 1.85 -9.39 -4.96
N ILE A 65 1.09 -8.36 -4.59
CA ILE A 65 1.61 -7.25 -3.79
C ILE A 65 1.85 -7.72 -2.35
N SER A 66 3.11 -7.67 -1.93
CA SER A 66 3.52 -8.15 -0.60
C SER A 66 3.70 -7.04 0.45
N PHE A 67 3.59 -5.77 0.06
CA PHE A 67 3.84 -4.63 0.93
C PHE A 67 2.64 -3.70 1.05
N ILE A 68 2.34 -3.30 2.28
CA ILE A 68 1.29 -2.35 2.63
C ILE A 68 1.96 -1.18 3.35
N CYS A 69 1.67 0.04 2.92
CA CYS A 69 2.11 1.26 3.57
C CYS A 69 0.92 1.91 4.29
N LEU A 70 0.97 2.01 5.63
CA LEU A 70 -0.02 2.74 6.40
C LEU A 70 0.47 4.19 6.58
N ASP A 71 -0.26 5.14 6.01
CA ASP A 71 0.07 6.56 6.03
C ASP A 71 -0.80 7.30 7.04
N VAL A 72 -0.19 7.75 8.13
CA VAL A 72 -0.88 8.32 9.29
C VAL A 72 -0.27 9.68 9.67
N ALA A 73 -1.12 10.71 9.74
CA ALA A 73 -0.68 12.05 10.12
C ALA A 73 -0.30 12.19 11.61
N ASN A 74 -0.83 11.33 12.50
CA ASN A 74 -0.47 11.33 13.93
C ASN A 74 -0.41 9.90 14.49
N GLY A 75 0.81 9.44 14.79
CA GLY A 75 1.09 8.08 15.28
C GLY A 75 0.76 7.84 16.76
N TYR A 76 0.36 8.86 17.53
CA TYR A 76 0.04 8.73 18.97
C TYR A 76 -1.44 8.49 19.27
N THR A 77 -2.25 8.25 18.24
CA THR A 77 -3.68 8.04 18.40
C THR A 77 -3.99 6.56 18.64
N GLN A 78 -5.02 6.27 19.44
CA GLN A 78 -5.52 4.88 19.58
C GLN A 78 -5.92 4.30 18.22
N GLN A 79 -6.43 5.15 17.33
CA GLN A 79 -6.77 4.83 15.94
C GLN A 79 -5.58 4.27 15.14
N PHE A 80 -4.36 4.79 15.36
CA PHE A 80 -3.15 4.27 14.74
C PHE A 80 -2.85 2.82 15.17
N VAL A 81 -2.90 2.56 16.48
CA VAL A 81 -2.63 1.21 17.00
C VAL A 81 -3.70 0.22 16.49
N ASP A 82 -4.95 0.66 16.44
CA ASP A 82 -6.07 -0.16 15.99
C ASP A 82 -5.97 -0.50 14.50
N ILE A 83 -5.61 0.45 13.63
CA ILE A 83 -5.46 0.18 12.20
C ILE A 83 -4.26 -0.74 11.90
N VAL A 84 -3.14 -0.59 12.64
CA VAL A 84 -1.98 -1.49 12.50
C VAL A 84 -2.38 -2.92 12.89
N ARG A 85 -3.07 -3.09 14.03
CA ARG A 85 -3.57 -4.40 14.48
C ARG A 85 -4.54 -4.98 13.46
N LYS A 86 -5.54 -4.19 13.03
CA LYS A 86 -6.54 -4.59 12.02
C LYS A 86 -5.89 -5.04 10.72
N THR A 87 -4.90 -4.29 10.22
CA THR A 87 -4.15 -4.63 9.00
C THR A 87 -3.32 -5.90 9.18
N ARG A 88 -2.61 -6.06 10.31
CA ARG A 88 -1.83 -7.28 10.59
C ARG A 88 -2.71 -8.51 10.74
N THR A 89 -3.88 -8.39 11.35
CA THR A 89 -4.84 -9.51 11.47
C THR A 89 -5.40 -9.91 10.10
N ALA A 90 -5.72 -8.94 9.24
CA ALA A 90 -6.24 -9.22 7.90
C ALA A 90 -5.16 -9.76 6.95
N TYR A 91 -3.92 -9.25 7.05
CA TYR A 91 -2.82 -9.54 6.13
C TYR A 91 -1.57 -10.02 6.88
N PRO A 92 -1.59 -11.23 7.48
CA PRO A 92 -0.52 -11.71 8.34
C PRO A 92 0.82 -11.90 7.62
N GLN A 93 0.79 -12.22 6.32
CA GLN A 93 2.00 -12.45 5.51
C GLN A 93 2.56 -11.18 4.84
N HIS A 94 1.82 -10.07 4.85
CA HIS A 94 2.27 -8.85 4.20
C HIS A 94 3.27 -8.09 5.08
N THR A 95 4.24 -7.45 4.45
CA THR A 95 5.14 -6.51 5.13
C THR A 95 4.40 -5.18 5.29
N ILE A 96 4.25 -4.72 6.53
CA ILE A 96 3.57 -3.46 6.84
C ILE A 96 4.63 -2.40 7.14
N ILE A 97 4.66 -1.37 6.30
CA ILE A 97 5.44 -0.15 6.50
C ILE A 97 4.50 0.88 7.11
N VAL A 98 4.97 1.61 8.10
CA VAL A 98 4.20 2.70 8.70
C VAL A 98 4.94 4.01 8.45
N SER A 99 4.23 4.99 7.90
CA SER A 99 4.68 6.37 7.81
C SER A 99 3.91 7.23 8.82
N ILE A 100 4.65 7.89 9.72
CA ILE A 100 4.10 8.83 10.70
C ILE A 100 4.71 10.20 10.42
N PHE A 101 3.86 11.19 10.19
CA PHE A 101 4.30 12.58 10.18
C PHE A 101 4.30 13.13 11.61
N TYR A 102 5.41 13.71 12.04
CA TYR A 102 5.45 14.57 13.23
C TYR A 102 5.29 16.01 12.75
N PHE A 103 4.19 16.66 13.14
CA PHE A 103 4.09 18.12 13.15
C PHE A 103 4.37 18.62 14.56
#